data_AF-A0A7W4A955-F1
#
_entry.id   AF-A0A7W4A955-F1
#
_cell.length_a   1.000
_cell.length_b   1.000
_cell.length_c   1.000
_cell.angle_alpha   90.00
_cell.angle_beta   90.00
_cell.angle_gamma   90.00
#
_symmetry.space_group_name_H-M   'P 1'
#
loop_
_entity.id
_entity.type
_entity.pdbx_description
1 polymer ?
#
loop_
_entity_poly.entity_id
_entity_poly.type
_entity_poly.pdbx_seq_one_letter_code
_entity_poly.pdbx_strand_id
1 'polypeptide(L)'
;MANHTEQQTELFGSSVEELQNCLTKLSPDDAAAVRKRWPSNLQSLALLIEAELTKAKVNDPHIVGEAITLAIGHYFGGRDVYIPTDQRLKAALRDIQIWQEFNGYNMENLAIKFGLTQRRVAEVIQQQRSVEFQRRQRNLF
;
A
#
# COMPACT_ATOMS: atom_id res chain seq x y z
N MET A 1 -1.40 -12.30 -21.12
CA MET A 1 -1.73 -11.97 -19.71
C MET A 1 -0.93 -10.76 -19.23
N ALA A 2 -0.95 -9.68 -20.00
CA ALA A 2 -0.58 -8.33 -19.58
C ALA A 2 -1.84 -7.51 -19.88
N ASN A 3 -2.46 -6.88 -18.88
CA ASN A 3 -3.45 -5.80 -19.13
C ASN A 3 -4.13 -5.18 -17.90
N HIS A 4 -3.90 -5.63 -16.66
CA HIS A 4 -4.42 -4.89 -15.51
C HIS A 4 -3.41 -3.91 -14.89
N THR A 5 -2.13 -4.27 -14.90
CA THR A 5 -1.07 -3.38 -14.38
C THR A 5 -0.81 -2.21 -15.33
N GLU A 6 -0.73 -2.48 -16.64
CA GLU A 6 -0.45 -1.46 -17.68
C GLU A 6 -1.58 -0.43 -17.83
N GLN A 7 -2.84 -0.86 -17.78
CA GLN A 7 -4.00 0.05 -17.84
C GLN A 7 -4.12 0.97 -16.63
N GLN A 8 -3.62 0.54 -15.47
CA GLN A 8 -3.57 1.41 -14.30
C GLN A 8 -2.49 2.48 -14.49
N THR A 9 -1.30 2.12 -15.00
CA THR A 9 -0.19 3.06 -15.20
C THR A 9 -0.54 4.23 -16.13
N GLU A 10 -1.28 3.98 -17.22
CA GLU A 10 -1.68 5.03 -18.17
C GLU A 10 -2.68 6.05 -17.58
N LEU A 11 -3.51 5.65 -16.61
CA LEU A 11 -4.51 6.53 -16.00
C LEU A 11 -3.89 7.60 -15.09
N PHE A 12 -2.67 7.36 -14.60
CA PHE A 12 -1.96 8.27 -13.69
C PHE A 12 -1.04 9.27 -14.41
N GLY A 13 -0.63 8.98 -15.65
CA GLY A 13 0.48 9.66 -16.32
C GLY A 13 0.18 11.10 -16.72
N SER A 14 -0.92 11.36 -17.44
CA SER A 14 -1.09 12.65 -18.10
C SER A 14 -1.26 13.84 -17.14
N SER A 15 -2.12 13.73 -16.12
CA SER A 15 -2.41 14.86 -15.23
C SER A 15 -1.36 15.06 -14.13
N VAL A 16 -0.71 14.00 -13.66
CA VAL A 16 0.27 14.09 -12.57
C VAL A 16 1.63 14.59 -13.09
N GLU A 17 2.05 14.12 -14.27
CA GLU A 17 3.29 14.59 -14.92
C GLU A 17 3.20 16.07 -15.28
N GLU A 18 2.03 16.55 -15.73
CA GLU A 18 1.78 17.98 -15.98
C GLU A 18 1.95 18.81 -14.69
N LEU A 19 1.40 18.37 -13.56
CA LEU A 19 1.54 19.05 -12.28
C LEU A 19 2.99 19.06 -11.76
N GLN A 20 3.70 17.94 -11.90
CA GLN A 20 5.12 17.85 -11.56
C GLN A 20 5.98 18.77 -12.43
N ASN A 21 5.67 18.83 -13.74
CA ASN A 21 6.32 19.75 -14.67
C ASN A 21 6.04 21.22 -14.32
N CYS A 22 4.86 21.53 -13.80
CA CYS A 22 4.57 22.89 -13.31
C CYS A 22 5.37 23.21 -12.05
N LEU A 23 5.46 22.28 -11.10
CA LEU A 23 6.19 22.49 -9.84
C LEU A 23 7.70 22.60 -10.03
N THR A 24 8.29 21.83 -10.95
CA THR A 24 9.72 21.88 -11.26
C THR A 24 10.15 23.17 -11.97
N LYS A 25 9.23 23.84 -12.65
CA LYS A 25 9.47 25.13 -13.32
C LYS A 25 9.36 26.34 -12.39
N LEU A 26 8.86 26.17 -11.17
CA LEU A 26 8.70 27.25 -10.19
C LEU A 26 10.03 27.56 -9.48
N SER A 27 10.16 28.81 -9.03
CA SER A 27 11.21 29.19 -8.08
C SER A 27 11.06 28.38 -6.77
N PRO A 28 12.15 28.06 -6.05
CA PRO A 28 12.08 27.38 -4.75
C PRO A 28 11.11 28.04 -3.76
N ASP A 29 11.06 29.36 -3.74
CA ASP A 29 10.18 30.13 -2.85
C ASP A 29 8.69 29.99 -3.23
N ASP A 30 8.39 29.99 -4.54
CA ASP A 30 7.04 29.81 -5.05
C ASP A 30 6.56 28.37 -4.84
N ALA A 31 7.43 27.40 -5.06
CA ALA A 31 7.13 25.99 -4.79
C ALA A 31 6.86 25.76 -3.31
N ALA A 32 7.62 26.40 -2.40
CA ALA A 32 7.34 26.36 -0.97
C ALA A 32 6.00 27.01 -0.61
N ALA A 33 5.63 28.12 -1.25
CA ALA A 33 4.33 28.76 -1.06
C ALA A 33 3.17 27.87 -1.53
N VAL A 34 3.33 27.15 -2.64
CA VAL A 34 2.34 26.18 -3.13
C VAL A 34 2.18 25.03 -2.15
N ARG A 35 3.28 24.45 -1.63
CA ARG A 35 3.24 23.36 -0.65
C ARG A 35 2.53 23.75 0.65
N LYS A 36 2.69 25.00 1.11
CA LYS A 36 1.95 25.51 2.28
C LYS A 36 0.44 25.57 2.08
N ARG A 37 -0.03 25.68 0.83
CA ARG A 37 -1.46 25.72 0.48
C ARG A 37 -2.08 24.33 0.35
N TRP A 38 -1.28 23.26 0.40
CA TRP A 38 -1.80 21.91 0.35
C TRP A 38 -2.63 21.60 1.62
N PRO A 39 -3.64 20.73 1.52
CA PRO A 39 -4.33 20.21 2.71
C PRO A 39 -3.35 19.58 3.71
N SER A 40 -3.62 19.74 5.01
CA SER A 40 -2.72 19.32 6.09
C SER A 40 -2.41 17.81 6.10
N ASN A 41 -3.39 16.98 5.71
CA ASN A 41 -3.22 15.54 5.55
C ASN A 41 -2.22 15.22 4.42
N LEU A 42 -2.27 15.94 3.30
CA LEU A 42 -1.37 15.76 2.16
C LEU A 42 0.06 16.21 2.50
N GLN A 43 0.21 17.30 3.25
CA GLN A 43 1.51 17.74 3.77
C GLN A 43 2.12 16.69 4.71
N SER A 44 1.30 16.14 5.62
CA SER A 44 1.74 15.09 6.55
C SER A 44 2.14 13.81 5.83
N LEU A 45 1.41 13.46 4.76
CA LEU A 45 1.71 12.31 3.91
C LEU A 45 3.00 12.51 3.11
N ALA A 46 3.26 13.72 2.59
CA ALA A 46 4.54 14.05 1.94
C ALA A 46 5.73 13.83 2.89
N LEU A 47 5.64 14.38 4.10
CA LEU A 47 6.68 14.25 5.11
C LEU A 47 6.91 12.79 5.52
N LEU A 48 5.83 12.01 5.67
CA LEU A 48 5.93 10.59 5.98
C LEU A 48 6.64 9.82 4.86
N ILE A 49 6.26 10.04 3.61
CA ILE A 49 6.87 9.36 2.46
C ILE A 49 8.34 9.73 2.34
N GLU A 50 8.68 11.02 2.46
CA GLU A 50 10.07 11.48 2.41
C GLU A 50 10.91 10.83 3.53
N ALA A 51 10.36 10.74 4.75
CA ALA A 51 11.02 10.08 5.87
C ALA A 51 11.26 8.58 5.60
N GLU A 52 10.30 7.87 5.03
CA GLU A 52 10.46 6.45 4.66
C GLU A 52 11.45 6.25 3.51
N LEU A 53 11.42 7.12 2.49
CA LEU A 53 12.40 7.09 1.39
C LEU A 53 13.82 7.38 1.87
N THR A 54 13.97 8.29 2.84
CA THR A 54 15.24 8.59 3.49
C THR A 54 15.76 7.37 4.24
N LYS A 55 14.91 6.66 5.00
CA LYS A 55 15.27 5.39 5.66
C LYS A 55 15.68 4.31 4.65
N ALA A 56 15.00 4.25 3.51
CA ALA A 56 15.30 3.33 2.42
C ALA A 56 16.53 3.72 1.58
N LYS A 57 17.15 4.88 1.85
CA LYS A 57 18.33 5.41 1.12
C LYS A 57 18.10 5.58 -0.39
N VAL A 58 16.90 6.01 -0.76
CA VAL A 58 16.58 6.35 -2.15
C VAL A 58 17.24 7.68 -2.51
N ASN A 59 17.69 7.81 -3.76
CA ASN A 59 18.24 9.08 -4.27
C ASN A 59 17.12 10.12 -4.37
N ASP A 60 17.42 11.36 -3.96
CA ASP A 60 16.50 12.51 -3.99
C ASP A 60 15.12 12.23 -3.36
N PRO A 61 15.08 11.83 -2.07
CA PRO A 61 13.85 11.40 -1.39
C PRO A 61 12.75 12.47 -1.38
N HIS A 62 13.14 13.76 -1.38
CA HIS A 62 12.22 14.88 -1.49
C HIS A 62 11.48 14.90 -2.84
N ILE A 63 12.21 14.78 -3.96
CA ILE A 63 11.64 14.83 -5.32
C ILE A 63 10.73 13.63 -5.55
N VAL A 64 11.20 12.44 -5.17
CA VAL A 64 10.44 11.20 -5.31
C VAL A 64 9.21 11.21 -4.39
N GLY A 65 9.36 11.67 -3.15
CA GLY A 65 8.27 11.77 -2.20
C GLY A 65 7.18 12.75 -2.64
N GLU A 66 7.57 13.90 -3.18
CA GLU A 66 6.66 14.89 -3.76
C GLU A 66 5.89 14.31 -4.95
N ALA A 67 6.58 13.61 -5.86
CA ALA A 67 5.96 12.94 -6.99
C ALA A 67 4.90 11.92 -6.56
N ILE A 68 5.21 11.07 -5.57
CA ILE A 68 4.28 10.08 -5.03
C ILE A 68 3.10 10.76 -4.33
N THR A 69 3.33 11.82 -3.56
CA THR A 69 2.27 12.55 -2.86
C THR A 69 1.27 13.17 -3.84
N LEU A 70 1.75 13.76 -4.92
CA LEU A 70 0.89 14.30 -5.98
C LEU A 70 0.07 13.20 -6.66
N ALA A 71 0.67 12.05 -6.94
CA ALA A 71 -0.04 10.90 -7.50
C ALA A 71 -1.15 10.40 -6.57
N ILE A 72 -0.87 10.31 -5.27
CA ILE A 72 -1.86 9.93 -4.24
C ILE A 72 -2.98 10.96 -4.17
N GLY A 73 -2.64 12.25 -4.14
CA GLY A 73 -3.62 13.34 -4.11
C GLY A 73 -4.52 13.37 -5.35
N HIS A 74 -3.96 13.10 -6.53
CA HIS A 74 -4.72 13.00 -7.77
C HIS A 74 -5.65 11.77 -7.79
N TYR A 75 -5.14 10.60 -7.41
CA TYR A 75 -5.91 9.36 -7.46
C TYR A 75 -7.04 9.30 -6.43
N PHE A 76 -6.76 9.77 -5.21
CA PHE A 76 -7.72 9.76 -4.11
C PHE A 76 -8.48 11.07 -3.97
N GLY A 77 -8.17 12.08 -4.79
CA GLY A 77 -8.88 13.35 -4.83
C GLY A 77 -10.39 13.14 -5.04
N GLY A 78 -11.20 13.67 -4.11
CA GLY A 78 -12.66 13.55 -4.16
C GLY A 78 -13.22 12.19 -3.70
N ARG A 79 -12.39 11.28 -3.16
CA ARG A 79 -12.82 9.97 -2.66
C ARG A 79 -12.64 9.87 -1.14
N ASP A 80 -13.63 9.29 -0.46
CA ASP A 80 -13.47 8.86 0.94
C ASP A 80 -12.75 7.52 0.98
N VAL A 81 -11.46 7.55 1.33
CA VAL A 81 -10.60 6.37 1.34
C VAL A 81 -10.38 5.91 2.76
N TYR A 82 -10.85 4.70 3.07
CA TYR A 82 -10.55 4.06 4.34
C TYR A 82 -9.14 3.48 4.33
N ILE A 83 -8.27 3.97 5.23
CA ILE A 83 -6.97 3.39 5.50
C ILE A 83 -7.12 2.45 6.71
N PRO A 84 -6.93 1.13 6.54
CA PRO A 84 -7.04 0.18 7.64
C PRO A 84 -5.93 0.43 8.68
N THR A 85 -6.30 0.39 9.96
CA THR A 85 -5.36 0.52 11.07
C THR A 85 -4.40 -0.67 11.14
N ASP A 86 -3.23 -0.43 11.74
CA ASP A 86 -2.20 -1.41 12.11
C ASP A 86 -2.72 -2.79 12.49
N GLN A 87 -3.80 -2.88 13.27
CA GLN A 87 -4.33 -4.16 13.74
C GLN A 87 -4.82 -5.05 12.59
N ARG A 88 -5.49 -4.49 11.58
CA ARG A 88 -5.97 -5.25 10.42
C ARG A 88 -4.81 -5.68 9.54
N LEU A 89 -3.83 -4.81 9.32
CA LEU A 89 -2.63 -5.14 8.56
C LEU A 89 -1.79 -6.21 9.25
N LYS A 90 -1.54 -6.05 10.56
CA LYS A 90 -0.82 -7.05 11.39
C LYS A 90 -1.56 -8.37 11.43
N ALA A 91 -2.89 -8.35 11.52
CA ALA A 91 -3.70 -9.57 11.42
C ALA A 91 -3.54 -10.24 10.05
N ALA A 92 -3.62 -9.50 8.95
CA ALA A 92 -3.43 -10.06 7.61
C ALA A 92 -2.03 -10.67 7.41
N LEU A 93 -0.98 -9.97 7.86
CA LEU A 93 0.40 -10.47 7.81
C LEU A 93 0.58 -11.74 8.65
N ARG A 94 0.05 -11.74 9.87
CA ARG A 94 0.05 -12.91 10.75
C ARG A 94 -0.68 -14.09 10.11
N ASP A 95 -1.86 -13.85 9.55
CA ASP A 95 -2.71 -14.89 8.97
C ASP A 95 -2.02 -15.52 7.74
N ILE A 96 -1.25 -14.76 6.95
CA ILE A 96 -0.36 -15.28 5.89
C ILE A 96 0.77 -16.14 6.49
N GLN A 97 1.41 -15.69 7.56
CA GLN A 97 2.49 -16.43 8.20
C GLN A 97 2.00 -17.76 8.79
N ILE A 98 0.84 -17.77 9.43
CA ILE A 98 0.17 -18.98 9.91
C ILE A 98 -0.02 -19.99 8.77
N TRP A 99 -0.46 -19.54 7.60
CA TRP A 99 -0.66 -20.40 6.44
C TRP A 99 0.65 -20.97 5.89
N GLN A 100 1.70 -20.16 5.79
CA GLN A 100 3.02 -20.60 5.33
C GLN A 100 3.64 -21.64 6.25
N GLU A 101 3.44 -21.51 7.57
CA GLU A 101 3.97 -22.43 8.56
C GLU A 101 3.06 -23.66 8.80
N PHE A 102 1.85 -23.69 8.25
CA PHE A 102 0.91 -24.78 8.46
C PHE A 102 1.30 -26.04 7.68
N ASN A 103 1.45 -27.16 8.39
CA ASN A 103 1.88 -28.43 7.83
C ASN A 103 0.80 -29.53 7.84
N GLY A 104 -0.45 -29.18 8.17
CA GLY A 104 -1.57 -30.12 8.24
C GLY A 104 -1.96 -30.53 9.66
N TYR A 105 -0.99 -30.64 10.58
CA TYR A 105 -1.20 -31.22 11.91
C TYR A 105 -0.72 -30.32 13.07
N ASN A 106 -0.11 -29.17 12.78
CA ASN A 106 0.50 -28.28 13.77
C ASN A 106 -0.39 -27.12 14.25
N MET A 107 -1.72 -27.26 14.22
CA MET A 107 -2.64 -26.16 14.58
C MET A 107 -2.47 -25.68 16.03
N GLU A 108 -2.22 -26.61 16.97
CA GLU A 108 -1.98 -26.28 18.37
C GLU A 108 -0.70 -25.47 18.57
N ASN A 109 0.39 -25.89 17.91
CA ASN A 109 1.67 -25.19 17.97
C ASN A 109 1.57 -23.77 17.39
N LEU A 110 0.83 -23.61 16.29
CA LEU A 110 0.57 -22.29 15.69
C LEU A 110 -0.28 -21.41 16.61
N ALA A 111 -1.30 -21.97 17.26
CA ALA A 111 -2.15 -21.26 18.21
C ALA A 111 -1.31 -20.69 19.37
N ILE A 112 -0.42 -21.49 19.95
CA ILE A 112 0.50 -21.05 21.01
C ILE A 112 1.48 -20.00 20.48
N LYS A 113 2.13 -20.25 19.34
CA LYS A 113 3.14 -19.35 18.75
C LYS A 113 2.59 -17.95 18.46
N PHE A 114 1.37 -17.86 17.95
CA PHE A 114 0.76 -16.60 17.54
C PHE A 114 -0.19 -16.01 18.59
N GLY A 115 -0.31 -16.62 19.78
CA GLY A 115 -1.19 -16.14 20.85
C GLY A 115 -2.67 -16.17 20.45
N LEU A 116 -3.09 -17.19 19.71
CA LEU A 116 -4.44 -17.37 19.18
C LEU A 116 -5.11 -18.61 19.76
N THR A 117 -6.43 -18.69 19.61
CA THR A 117 -7.15 -19.94 19.83
C THR A 117 -6.98 -20.88 18.64
N GLN A 118 -7.01 -22.20 18.86
CA GLN A 118 -6.98 -23.17 17.76
C GLN A 118 -8.13 -22.94 16.76
N ARG A 119 -9.31 -22.53 17.24
CA ARG A 119 -10.43 -22.12 16.40
C ARG A 119 -10.05 -20.99 15.44
N ARG A 120 -9.37 -19.95 15.93
CA ARG A 120 -8.96 -18.83 15.09
C ARG A 120 -7.93 -19.26 14.04
N VAL A 121 -7.00 -20.13 14.40
CA VAL A 121 -6.04 -20.72 13.44
C VAL A 121 -6.77 -21.55 12.37
N ALA A 122 -7.77 -22.34 12.76
CA ALA A 122 -8.59 -23.10 11.82
C ALA A 122 -9.38 -22.19 10.85
N GLU A 123 -9.95 -21.10 11.35
CA GLU A 123 -10.62 -20.08 10.51
C GLU A 123 -9.67 -19.48 9.47
N VAL A 124 -8.45 -19.11 9.89
CA VAL A 124 -7.41 -18.58 8.98
C VAL A 124 -7.05 -19.61 7.91
N ILE A 125 -6.82 -20.87 8.30
CA ILE A 125 -6.50 -21.95 7.35
C ILE A 125 -7.65 -22.16 6.36
N GLN A 126 -8.89 -22.13 6.82
CA GLN A 126 -10.07 -22.28 5.96
C GLN A 126 -10.19 -21.14 4.95
N GLN A 127 -9.98 -19.90 5.38
CA GLN A 127 -9.98 -18.72 4.51
C GLN A 127 -8.86 -18.82 3.45
N GLN A 128 -7.66 -19.26 3.82
CA GLN A 128 -6.56 -19.40 2.86
C GLN A 128 -6.79 -20.54 1.86
N ARG A 129 -7.40 -21.65 2.30
CA ARG A 129 -7.82 -22.73 1.40
C ARG A 129 -8.82 -22.27 0.35
N SER A 130 -9.80 -21.44 0.70
CA SER A 130 -10.77 -20.94 -0.28
C SER A 130 -10.11 -20.00 -1.29
N VAL A 131 -9.20 -19.14 -0.85
CA VAL A 131 -8.40 -18.27 -1.73
C VAL A 131 -7.53 -19.08 -2.69
N GLU A 132 -6.81 -20.09 -2.20
CA GLU A 132 -5.98 -20.98 -3.03
C GLU A 132 -6.81 -21.80 -4.01
N PHE A 133 -7.98 -22.30 -3.58
CA PHE A 133 -8.90 -22.99 -4.46
C PHE A 133 -9.37 -22.08 -5.60
N GLN A 134 -9.80 -20.85 -5.28
CA GLN A 134 -10.21 -19.87 -6.29
C GLN A 134 -9.07 -19.52 -7.25
N ARG A 135 -7.84 -19.32 -6.75
CA ARG A 135 -6.65 -19.07 -7.59
C ARG A 135 -6.39 -20.19 -8.58
N ARG A 136 -6.46 -21.45 -8.13
CA ARG A 136 -6.27 -22.63 -8.97
C ARG A 136 -7.39 -22.79 -9.99
N GLN A 137 -8.64 -22.55 -9.59
CA GLN A 137 -9.81 -22.67 -10.48
C GLN A 137 -9.82 -21.62 -11.59
N ARG A 138 -9.32 -20.41 -11.30
CA ARG A 138 -9.20 -19.33 -12.30
C ARG A 138 -8.18 -19.64 -13.42
N ASN A 139 -7.29 -20.60 -13.20
CA ASN A 139 -6.34 -21.08 -14.23
C ASN A 139 -6.90 -22.23 -15.07
N LEU A 140 -8.13 -22.70 -14.81
CA LEU A 140 -8.75 -23.82 -15.54
C LEU A 140 -9.65 -23.38 -16.71
N PHE A 141 -9.83 -22.08 -16.93
CA PHE A 141 -10.61 -21.51 -18.04
C PHE A 141 -9.94 -20.27 -18.62
#